data_AF-A0A074JKF3-F1
#
_entry.id   AF-A0A074JKF3-F1
#
_cell.length_a   1.000
_cell.length_b   1.000
_cell.length_c   1.000
_cell.angle_alpha   90.00
_cell.angle_beta   90.00
_cell.angle_gamma   90.00
#
_symmetry.space_group_name_H-M   'P 1'
#
loop_
_entity.id
_entity.type
_entity.pdbx_description
1 polymer ?
#
loop_
_entity_poly.entity_id
_entity_poly.type
_entity_poly.pdbx_seq_one_letter_code
_entity_poly.pdbx_strand_id
1 'polypeptide(L)'
;MSHSDHDPCPTPAARKQAPFSPRAAAVFLVGLSFLVMVVSGLAVTIAPSGRLARELGWTLLGLGRAQWELLHLSMGLLFIGAGGWHIWLHWPVIRNLLWSAAAQTLCHRRELALAVGLVGGVIVLVLFWWPPVSWLDLIVQGFRRGG
;
A
#
# COMPACT_ATOMS: atom_id res chain seq x y z
N MET A 1 36.72 25.81 -47.68
CA MET A 1 37.57 25.59 -46.49
C MET A 1 36.64 25.35 -45.31
N SER A 2 36.84 24.21 -44.67
CA SER A 2 36.02 23.61 -43.62
C SER A 2 36.18 24.35 -42.29
N HIS A 3 35.08 24.59 -41.59
CA HIS A 3 35.09 24.58 -40.11
C HIS A 3 33.71 24.19 -39.60
N SER A 4 33.44 22.89 -39.63
CA SER A 4 32.40 22.27 -38.82
C SER A 4 32.91 22.19 -37.39
N ASP A 5 32.52 23.15 -36.56
CA ASP A 5 32.73 23.10 -35.13
C ASP A 5 31.90 21.96 -34.56
N HIS A 6 32.60 20.88 -34.19
CA HIS A 6 32.08 19.81 -33.37
C HIS A 6 31.78 20.41 -31.99
N ASP A 7 30.50 20.61 -31.68
CA ASP A 7 30.08 20.76 -30.30
C ASP A 7 30.50 19.51 -29.52
N PRO A 8 31.37 19.62 -28.49
CA PRO A 8 31.74 18.47 -27.70
C PRO A 8 30.49 17.93 -26.98
N CYS A 9 30.19 16.65 -27.23
CA CYS A 9 29.16 15.89 -26.53
C CYS A 9 29.23 16.17 -25.01
N PRO A 10 28.11 16.54 -24.34
CA PRO A 10 28.14 16.82 -22.91
C PRO A 10 28.55 15.55 -22.15
N THR A 11 29.77 15.54 -21.62
CA THR A 11 30.34 14.44 -20.83
C THR A 11 29.46 14.16 -19.61
N PRO A 12 29.08 12.90 -19.31
CA PRO A 12 28.25 12.51 -18.15
C PRO A 12 28.89 12.77 -16.76
N ALA A 13 30.06 13.41 -16.71
CA ALA A 13 30.99 13.39 -15.59
C ALA A 13 30.79 14.50 -14.53
N ALA A 14 29.59 15.07 -14.43
CA ALA A 14 29.31 16.04 -13.37
C ALA A 14 27.86 15.94 -12.86
N ARG A 15 27.40 14.73 -12.55
CA ARG A 15 26.24 14.59 -11.66
C ARG A 15 26.71 15.00 -10.25
N LYS A 16 26.74 16.32 -9.99
CA LYS A 16 26.89 16.86 -8.63
C LYS A 16 25.92 16.09 -7.74
N GLN A 17 26.44 15.47 -6.69
CA GLN A 17 25.61 14.82 -5.68
C GLN A 17 24.65 15.89 -5.15
N ALA A 18 23.36 15.75 -5.46
CA ALA A 18 22.36 16.69 -4.98
C ALA A 18 22.41 16.67 -3.44
N PRO A 19 22.34 17.83 -2.77
CA PRO A 19 22.35 17.88 -1.31
C PRO A 19 21.21 17.01 -0.74
N PHE A 20 21.47 16.35 0.38
CA PHE A 20 20.49 15.47 1.02
C PHE A 20 19.19 16.24 1.30
N SER A 21 18.12 15.88 0.59
CA SER A 21 16.81 16.50 0.76
C SER A 21 15.98 15.66 1.72
N PRO A 22 15.67 16.15 2.93
CA PRO A 22 14.85 15.40 3.89
C PRO A 22 13.44 15.14 3.37
N ARG A 23 12.94 15.97 2.44
CA ARG A 23 11.67 15.77 1.74
C ARG A 23 11.74 14.59 0.78
N ALA A 24 12.80 14.50 -0.02
CA ALA A 24 13.01 13.36 -0.92
C ALA A 24 13.17 12.06 -0.12
N ALA A 25 13.96 12.09 0.95
CA ALA A 25 14.13 10.95 1.85
C ALA A 25 12.80 10.46 2.45
N ALA A 26 11.92 11.38 2.88
CA ALA A 26 10.60 11.04 3.40
C ALA A 26 9.73 10.30 2.36
N VAL A 27 9.71 10.80 1.11
CA VAL A 27 8.93 10.18 0.03
C VAL A 27 9.46 8.78 -0.31
N PHE A 28 10.78 8.64 -0.46
CA PHE A 28 11.39 7.33 -0.73
C PHE A 28 11.18 6.35 0.43
N LEU A 29 11.28 6.83 1.68
CA LEU A 29 11.06 6.01 2.87
C LEU A 29 9.62 5.49 2.93
N VAL A 30 8.62 6.34 2.72
CA VAL A 30 7.21 5.96 2.68
C VAL A 30 6.93 5.01 1.50
N GLY A 31 7.45 5.32 0.31
CA GLY A 31 7.23 4.49 -0.88
C GLY A 31 7.84 3.08 -0.75
N LEU A 32 9.07 2.99 -0.24
CA LEU A 32 9.73 1.69 -0.05
C LEU A 32 9.09 0.89 1.09
N SER A 33 8.76 1.53 2.20
CA SER A 33 8.06 0.86 3.31
C SER A 33 6.66 0.39 2.91
N PHE A 34 5.94 1.14 2.09
CA PHE A 34 4.67 0.71 1.51
C PHE A 34 4.83 -0.56 0.67
N LEU A 35 5.85 -0.62 -0.19
CA LEU A 35 6.10 -1.80 -1.01
C LEU A 35 6.34 -3.05 -0.16
N VAL A 36 7.15 -2.94 0.89
CA VAL A 36 7.40 -4.05 1.83
C VAL A 36 6.13 -4.42 2.60
N MET A 37 5.27 -3.45 2.94
CA MET A 37 3.98 -3.73 3.59
C MET A 37 3.03 -4.52 2.71
N VAL A 38 2.94 -4.20 1.42
CA VAL A 38 2.12 -4.96 0.47
C VAL A 38 2.63 -6.40 0.33
N VAL A 39 3.94 -6.57 0.16
CA VAL A 39 4.56 -7.90 0.00
C VAL A 39 4.37 -8.75 1.26
N SER A 40 4.64 -8.18 2.43
CA SER A 40 4.47 -8.89 3.71
C SER A 40 3.00 -9.18 4.02
N GLY A 41 2.07 -8.27 3.70
CA GLY A 41 0.64 -8.49 3.84
C GLY A 41 0.15 -9.63 2.96
N LEU A 42 0.59 -9.66 1.70
CA LEU A 42 0.30 -10.75 0.78
C LEU A 42 0.84 -12.09 1.31
N ALA A 43 2.08 -12.11 1.81
CA ALA A 43 2.68 -13.29 2.42
C ALA A 43 1.84 -13.84 3.59
N VAL A 44 1.33 -12.97 4.47
CA VAL A 44 0.48 -13.36 5.60
C VAL A 44 -0.90 -13.86 5.12
N THR A 45 -1.48 -13.28 4.06
CA THR A 45 -2.77 -13.75 3.52
C THR A 45 -2.69 -15.12 2.84
N ILE A 46 -1.56 -15.44 2.22
CA ILE A 46 -1.31 -16.75 1.61
C ILE A 46 -1.01 -17.80 2.69
N ALA A 47 -0.44 -17.38 3.83
CA ALA A 47 -0.01 -18.30 4.87
C ALA A 47 -1.21 -19.05 5.51
N PRO A 48 -1.19 -20.40 5.53
CA PRO A 48 -2.26 -21.19 6.14
C PRO A 48 -2.33 -20.95 7.65
N SER A 49 -3.50 -21.21 8.26
CA SER A 49 -3.78 -20.95 9.68
C SER A 49 -2.63 -21.41 10.60
N GLY A 50 -2.31 -20.62 11.63
CA GLY A 50 -1.06 -20.74 12.39
C GLY A 50 -0.75 -22.10 13.04
N ARG A 51 -1.73 -23.01 13.13
CA ARG A 51 -1.54 -24.41 13.53
C ARG A 51 -1.07 -25.27 12.36
N LEU A 52 -1.77 -25.21 11.23
CA LEU A 52 -1.41 -25.86 9.96
C LEU A 52 -0.05 -25.39 9.44
N ALA A 53 0.27 -24.10 9.53
CA ALA A 53 1.58 -23.60 9.10
C ALA A 53 2.76 -24.20 9.89
N ARG A 54 2.57 -24.48 11.18
CA ARG A 54 3.60 -25.10 12.02
C ARG A 54 3.74 -26.60 11.75
N GLU A 55 2.61 -27.27 11.59
CA GLU A 55 2.58 -28.73 11.32
C GLU A 55 3.10 -29.06 9.91
N LEU A 56 2.87 -28.20 8.93
CA LEU A 56 3.34 -28.38 7.54
C LEU A 56 4.75 -27.80 7.29
N GLY A 57 5.37 -27.17 8.28
CA GLY A 57 6.64 -26.46 8.08
C GLY A 57 6.56 -25.39 6.99
N TRP A 58 5.43 -24.67 6.90
CA TRP A 58 5.20 -23.71 5.83
C TRP A 58 6.24 -22.59 5.89
N THR A 59 7.00 -22.48 4.80
CA THR A 59 7.98 -21.42 4.60
C THR A 59 7.74 -20.79 3.25
N LEU A 60 7.76 -19.46 3.22
CA LEU A 60 7.72 -18.67 1.99
C LEU A 60 9.01 -17.85 1.97
N LEU A 61 9.82 -18.06 0.92
CA LEU A 61 11.17 -17.48 0.80
C LEU A 61 12.08 -17.79 2.01
N GLY A 62 11.91 -18.97 2.63
CA GLY A 62 12.68 -19.38 3.81
C GLY A 62 12.23 -18.76 5.14
N LEU A 63 11.22 -17.88 5.13
CA LEU A 63 10.60 -17.33 6.33
C LEU A 63 9.28 -18.05 6.63
N GLY A 64 9.08 -18.42 7.88
CA GLY A 64 7.83 -18.96 8.38
C GLY A 64 6.77 -17.86 8.55
N ARG A 65 5.51 -18.27 8.65
CA ARG A 65 4.36 -17.36 8.83
C ARG A 65 4.55 -16.34 9.97
N ALA A 66 5.03 -16.78 11.13
CA ALA A 66 5.23 -15.90 12.29
C ALA A 66 6.27 -14.79 12.02
N GLN A 67 7.29 -15.09 11.22
CA GLN A 67 8.32 -14.12 10.85
C GLN A 67 7.78 -13.11 9.84
N TRP A 68 6.93 -13.54 8.90
CA TRP A 68 6.21 -12.63 8.00
C TRP A 68 5.23 -11.71 8.75
N GLU A 69 4.51 -12.24 9.74
CA GLU A 69 3.64 -11.44 10.62
C GLU A 69 4.45 -10.40 11.41
N LEU A 70 5.58 -10.79 12.00
CA LEU A 70 6.44 -9.86 12.74
C LEU A 70 7.09 -8.80 11.83
N LEU A 71 7.50 -9.18 10.62
CA LEU A 71 8.00 -8.24 9.61
C LEU A 71 6.91 -7.25 9.21
N HIS A 72 5.69 -7.73 8.97
CA HIS A 72 4.56 -6.88 8.63
C HIS A 72 4.22 -5.88 9.74
N LEU A 73 4.16 -6.33 11.00
CA LEU A 73 3.89 -5.43 12.13
C LEU A 73 4.99 -4.37 12.30
N SER A 74 6.26 -4.78 12.25
CA SER A 74 7.38 -3.86 12.44
C SER A 74 7.49 -2.84 11.30
N MET A 75 7.29 -3.28 10.06
CA MET A 75 7.24 -2.39 8.89
C MET A 75 6.01 -1.49 8.90
N GLY A 76 4.88 -1.95 9.43
CA GLY A 76 3.68 -1.14 9.61
C GLY A 76 3.89 0.01 10.58
N LEU A 77 4.57 -0.24 11.70
CA LEU A 77 4.93 0.80 12.66
C LEU A 77 5.89 1.84 12.04
N LEU A 78 6.89 1.37 11.28
CA LEU A 78 7.80 2.25 10.55
C LEU A 78 7.05 3.08 9.50
N PHE A 79 6.12 2.47 8.76
CA PHE A 79 5.31 3.14 7.75
C PHE A 79 4.43 4.25 8.36
N ILE A 80 3.82 4.01 9.52
CA ILE A 80 3.05 5.04 10.24
C ILE A 80 3.95 6.21 10.64
N GLY A 81 5.13 5.93 11.20
CA GLY A 81 6.10 6.97 11.58
C GLY A 81 6.60 7.76 10.37
N ALA A 82 6.99 7.07 9.29
CA ALA A 82 7.44 7.67 8.05
C ALA A 82 6.32 8.49 7.36
N GLY A 83 5.09 7.99 7.38
CA GLY A 83 3.90 8.66 6.88
C GLY A 83 3.61 9.94 7.64
N GLY A 84 3.68 9.91 8.97
CA GLY A 84 3.56 11.10 9.81
C GLY A 84 4.64 12.14 9.50
N TRP A 85 5.90 11.71 9.36
CA TRP A 85 7.00 12.56 8.96
C TRP A 85 6.80 13.18 7.56
N HIS A 86 6.32 12.39 6.61
CA HIS A 86 5.97 12.84 5.26
C HIS A 86 4.85 13.90 5.29
N ILE A 87 3.76 13.64 6.01
CA ILE A 87 2.63 14.59 6.16
C ILE A 87 3.10 15.88 6.79
N TRP A 88 3.96 15.82 7.81
CA TRP A 88 4.49 17.02 8.46
C TRP A 88 5.31 17.89 7.50
N LEU A 89 6.21 17.30 6.71
CA LEU A 89 7.01 18.03 5.74
C LEU A 89 6.19 18.59 4.56
N HIS A 90 5.10 17.93 4.20
CA HIS A 90 4.24 18.30 3.07
C HIS A 90 2.93 19.00 3.50
N TRP A 91 2.79 19.35 4.78
CA TRP A 91 1.58 19.94 5.36
C TRP A 91 1.03 21.17 4.62
N PRO A 92 1.85 22.13 4.15
CA PRO A 92 1.33 23.28 3.40
C PRO A 92 0.68 22.89 2.07
N VAL A 93 1.25 21.88 1.38
CA VAL A 93 0.73 21.36 0.11
C VAL A 93 -0.56 20.61 0.35
N ILE A 94 -0.61 19.75 1.37
CA ILE A 94 -1.80 18.98 1.75
C ILE A 94 -2.94 19.92 2.13
N ARG A 95 -2.67 21.00 2.88
CA ARG A 95 -3.69 21.99 3.24
C ARG A 95 -4.23 22.74 2.03
N ASN A 96 -3.35 23.17 1.13
CA ASN A 96 -3.78 23.84 -0.10
C ASN A 96 -4.61 22.89 -0.98
N LEU A 97 -4.17 21.64 -1.11
CA LEU A 97 -4.89 20.60 -1.82
C LEU A 97 -6.23 20.29 -1.15
N LEU A 98 -6.32 20.15 0.17
CA LEU A 98 -7.59 19.92 0.86
C LEU A 98 -8.54 21.10 0.68
N TRP A 99 -8.03 22.34 0.70
CA TRP A 99 -8.87 23.52 0.55
C TRP A 99 -9.35 23.72 -0.89
N SER A 100 -8.47 23.55 -1.88
CA SER A 100 -8.83 23.61 -3.29
C SER A 100 -9.67 22.41 -3.72
N ALA A 101 -9.37 21.21 -3.23
CA ALA A 101 -10.18 20.02 -3.41
C ALA A 101 -11.52 20.17 -2.69
N ALA A 102 -11.60 20.72 -1.48
CA ALA A 102 -12.88 21.00 -0.83
C ALA A 102 -13.72 21.96 -1.69
N ALA A 103 -13.11 23.00 -2.24
CA ALA A 103 -13.79 23.93 -3.16
C ALA A 103 -14.25 23.23 -4.47
N GLN A 104 -13.41 22.39 -5.09
CA GLN A 104 -13.75 21.68 -6.34
C GLN A 104 -14.67 20.46 -6.15
N THR A 105 -14.55 19.75 -5.02
CA THR A 105 -15.40 18.60 -4.66
C THR A 105 -16.81 19.04 -4.27
N LEU A 106 -16.96 20.25 -3.74
CA LEU A 106 -18.28 20.87 -3.56
C LEU A 106 -18.98 21.16 -4.91
N CYS A 107 -18.24 21.45 -5.99
CA CYS A 107 -18.81 21.54 -7.34
C CYS A 107 -19.20 20.16 -7.92
N HIS A 108 -18.44 19.10 -7.62
CA HIS A 108 -18.72 17.72 -8.07
C HIS A 108 -19.44 16.89 -7.00
N ARG A 109 -20.34 17.52 -6.24
CA ARG A 109 -21.04 16.91 -5.10
C ARG A 109 -21.79 15.61 -5.45
N ARG A 110 -22.22 15.46 -6.71
CA ARG A 110 -22.90 14.26 -7.24
C ARG A 110 -21.94 13.09 -7.44
N GLU A 111 -20.75 13.34 -7.96
CA GLU A 111 -19.70 12.33 -8.15
C GLU A 111 -19.13 11.88 -6.80
N LEU A 112 -18.96 12.84 -5.88
CA LEU A 112 -18.61 12.55 -4.49
C LEU A 112 -19.68 11.70 -3.80
N ALA A 113 -20.97 12.03 -3.97
CA ALA A 113 -22.05 11.24 -3.41
C ALA A 113 -22.13 9.82 -4.01
N LEU A 114 -21.84 9.68 -5.32
CA LEU A 114 -21.73 8.37 -5.97
C LEU A 114 -20.56 7.55 -5.43
N ALA A 115 -19.37 8.15 -5.30
CA ALA A 115 -18.19 7.48 -4.77
C ALA A 115 -18.38 7.09 -3.30
N VAL A 116 -18.88 8.02 -2.47
CA VAL A 116 -19.21 7.75 -1.05
C VAL A 116 -20.32 6.73 -0.92
N GLY A 117 -21.34 6.77 -1.78
CA GLY A 117 -22.42 5.80 -1.80
C GLY A 117 -21.94 4.40 -2.21
N LEU A 118 -21.01 4.30 -3.16
CA LEU A 118 -20.44 3.03 -3.60
C LEU A 118 -19.51 2.43 -2.53
N VAL A 119 -18.64 3.26 -1.93
CA VAL A 119 -17.78 2.84 -0.81
C VAL A 119 -18.61 2.48 0.41
N GLY A 120 -19.57 3.32 0.78
CA GLY A 120 -20.53 3.05 1.86
C GLY A 120 -21.36 1.81 1.58
N GLY A 121 -21.76 1.58 0.33
CA GLY A 121 -22.47 0.37 -0.11
C GLY A 121 -21.65 -0.89 0.08
N VAL A 122 -20.35 -0.87 -0.27
CA VAL A 122 -19.43 -1.99 -0.02
C VAL A 122 -19.24 -2.21 1.49
N ILE A 123 -19.11 -1.15 2.28
CA ILE A 123 -18.97 -1.24 3.75
C ILE A 123 -20.24 -1.80 4.38
N VAL A 124 -21.42 -1.32 3.97
CA VAL A 124 -22.73 -1.83 4.41
C VAL A 124 -22.89 -3.29 4.00
N LEU A 125 -22.52 -3.67 2.77
CA LEU A 125 -22.58 -5.05 2.30
C LEU A 125 -21.72 -5.99 3.15
N VAL A 126 -20.54 -5.55 3.58
CA VAL A 126 -19.65 -6.30 4.48
C VAL A 126 -20.20 -6.36 5.91
N LEU A 127 -20.78 -5.26 6.42
CA LEU A 127 -21.31 -5.18 7.79
C LEU A 127 -22.68 -5.84 7.97
N PHE A 128 -23.52 -5.90 6.93
CA PHE A 128 -24.89 -6.39 7.04
C PHE A 128 -25.06 -7.90 6.92
N TRP A 129 -24.01 -8.67 6.64
CA TRP A 129 -24.08 -10.14 6.69
C TRP A 129 -25.31 -10.74 5.96
N TRP A 130 -25.76 -10.09 4.88
CA TRP A 130 -26.84 -10.61 4.04
C TRP A 130 -26.31 -11.83 3.28
N PRO A 131 -27.15 -12.77 2.81
CA PRO A 131 -26.95 -14.19 2.95
C PRO A 131 -26.55 -14.83 1.61
N PRO A 132 -25.44 -14.46 0.97
CA PRO A 132 -24.70 -15.42 0.15
C PRO A 132 -23.63 -16.16 0.97
N VAL A 133 -23.29 -15.68 2.18
CA VAL A 133 -22.23 -16.28 3.02
C VAL A 133 -22.68 -17.61 3.64
N SER A 134 -23.97 -17.76 3.97
CA SER A 134 -24.53 -19.00 4.52
C SER A 134 -24.55 -20.18 3.53
N TRP A 135 -24.45 -19.92 2.22
CA TRP A 135 -24.37 -20.96 1.20
C TRP A 135 -22.97 -21.58 1.12
N LEU A 136 -21.93 -20.81 1.42
CA LEU A 136 -20.56 -21.32 1.47
C LEU A 136 -20.36 -22.26 2.67
N ASP A 137 -21.00 -21.97 3.81
CA ASP A 137 -20.97 -22.86 4.97
C ASP A 137 -21.66 -24.22 4.72
N LEU A 138 -22.72 -24.26 3.91
CA LEU A 138 -23.41 -25.52 3.55
C LEU A 138 -22.56 -26.40 2.62
N ILE A 139 -21.87 -25.79 1.66
CA ILE A 139 -21.00 -26.51 0.71
C ILE A 139 -19.76 -27.08 1.42
N VAL A 140 -19.15 -26.30 2.32
CA VAL A 140 -17.98 -26.74 3.10
C VAL A 140 -18.33 -27.86 4.08
N GLN A 141 -19.53 -27.85 4.66
CA GLN A 141 -19.98 -28.93 5.56
C GLN A 141 -20.34 -30.23 4.82
N GLY A 142 -20.85 -30.13 3.58
CA GLY A 142 -21.10 -31.31 2.74
C GLY A 142 -19.81 -32.07 2.41
N PHE A 143 -18.73 -31.36 2.12
CA PHE A 143 -17.43 -31.96 1.80
C PHE A 143 -16.75 -32.63 3.01
N ARG A 144 -17.04 -32.17 4.23
CA ARG A 144 -16.41 -32.67 5.47
C ARG A 144 -17.12 -33.89 6.08
N ARG A 145 -18.32 -34.24 5.61
CA ARG A 145 -19.09 -35.42 6.06
C ARG A 145 -19.02 -36.62 5.11
N GLY A 146 -18.55 -36.42 3.88
CA GLY A 146 -18.46 -37.47 2.86
C GLY A 146 -17.06 -38.06 2.65
N GLY A 147 -16.10 -37.74 3.53
CA GLY A 147 -14.74 -38.28 3.53
C GLY A 147 -14.43 -39.01 4.83
#